data_AF-A0ABD2WP31-F1
#
_entry.id   AF-A0ABD2WP31-F1
#
_cell.length_a   1.000
_cell.length_b   1.000
_cell.length_c   1.000
_cell.angle_alpha   90.00
_cell.angle_beta   90.00
_cell.angle_gamma   90.00
#
_symmetry.space_group_name_H-M   'P 1'
#
loop_
_entity.id
_entity.type
_entity.pdbx_description
1 polymer ?
#
loop_
_entity_poly.entity_id
_entity_poly.type
_entity_poly.pdbx_seq_one_letter_code
_entity_poly.pdbx_strand_id
1 'polypeptide(L)'
;MPSGVFATGQSKPNKLETNYFTFGGFDWNLVVYPSGNKEASSDSSRLALGSSAEGSSSSSSDRSGSSNRLSVHLVRLTGFDHQCRVRYIVSLGDGDRCIESGPIEDLSDVQGRGYGWQPRCRWSDVAHKGVLRLTLEMLEARTISEVLVQALGSASLPAAPCYDKDKQAWAIRADLHSDTVRLHLVYKDIHNVPRNHLRFVSWTAYLIHGEEPNVEIVSLPGAPFSRYYAQEPVDEGIIMETSLGVNEVKDESCPFVTDKGQIRVRIEWNESHLLFQATYHKYDDVCRVHNQQMRREIAVLQAENYSLERQLFSYQKSLAYAQAQQQQQQQQQQQQQQSQQSSQSSHHHHSPSNQQSSHLERSASTDTEYA
;
A
#
# COMPACT_ATOMS: atom_id res chain seq x y z
N MET A 1 -14.70 -7.79 -8.44
CA MET A 1 -15.00 -7.03 -9.67
C MET A 1 -16.51 -6.90 -9.83
N PRO A 2 -17.10 -5.72 -9.63
CA PRO A 2 -18.51 -5.51 -9.97
C PRO A 2 -18.69 -5.49 -11.50
N SER A 3 -19.63 -6.28 -12.02
CA SER A 3 -20.05 -6.25 -13.43
C SER A 3 -21.37 -5.50 -13.56
N GLY A 4 -21.46 -4.58 -14.52
CA GLY A 4 -22.72 -3.90 -14.88
C GLY A 4 -23.14 -4.31 -16.29
N VAL A 5 -24.44 -4.58 -16.49
CA VAL A 5 -25.02 -4.90 -17.79
C VAL A 5 -26.00 -3.79 -18.17
N PHE A 6 -25.83 -3.22 -19.37
CA PHE A 6 -26.77 -2.23 -19.91
C PHE A 6 -27.93 -2.94 -20.63
N ALA A 7 -29.17 -2.50 -20.37
CA ALA A 7 -30.34 -2.97 -21.11
C ALA A 7 -30.41 -2.29 -22.49
N THR A 8 -30.60 -3.10 -23.53
CA THR A 8 -30.74 -2.66 -24.92
C THR A 8 -32.13 -2.07 -25.17
N GLY A 9 -32.15 -0.80 -25.59
CA GLY A 9 -33.32 -0.24 -26.28
C GLY A 9 -33.70 1.16 -25.83
N GLN A 10 -32.86 2.16 -26.13
CA GLN A 10 -33.27 3.53 -26.47
C GLN A 10 -32.20 4.18 -27.37
N SER A 11 -32.64 5.10 -28.23
CA SER A 11 -31.87 5.82 -29.26
C SER A 11 -30.43 6.16 -28.84
N LYS A 12 -29.45 5.85 -29.71
CA LYS A 12 -28.01 6.21 -29.63
C LYS A 12 -27.66 6.95 -28.33
N PRO A 13 -27.32 6.24 -27.24
CA PRO A 13 -26.85 6.92 -26.05
C PRO A 13 -25.50 7.55 -26.41
N ASN A 14 -25.48 8.85 -26.65
CA ASN A 14 -24.26 9.61 -26.92
C ASN A 14 -23.29 9.58 -25.72
N LYS A 15 -23.71 8.98 -24.60
CA LYS A 15 -23.04 8.87 -23.31
C LYS A 15 -23.43 7.54 -22.65
N LEU A 16 -22.45 6.78 -22.18
CA LEU A 16 -22.62 5.56 -21.40
C LEU A 16 -21.91 5.75 -20.07
N GLU A 17 -22.52 5.34 -18.95
CA GLU A 17 -21.96 5.53 -17.62
C GLU A 17 -21.92 4.21 -16.87
N THR A 18 -20.79 3.89 -16.23
CA THR A 18 -20.73 2.74 -15.33
C THR A 18 -21.48 3.03 -14.03
N ASN A 19 -21.78 1.97 -13.27
CA ASN A 19 -22.03 2.12 -11.85
C ASN A 19 -20.82 2.78 -11.15
N TYR A 20 -21.07 3.36 -9.98
CA TYR A 20 -20.01 3.93 -9.19
C TYR A 20 -19.17 2.85 -8.49
N PHE A 21 -17.94 3.20 -8.13
CA PHE A 21 -17.03 2.40 -7.32
C PHE A 21 -16.22 3.32 -6.40
N THR A 22 -15.70 2.77 -5.31
CA THR A 22 -14.92 3.51 -4.31
C THR A 22 -13.42 3.31 -4.51
N PHE A 23 -12.65 4.40 -4.54
CA PHE A 23 -11.19 4.34 -4.52
C PHE A 23 -10.60 5.61 -3.89
N GLY A 24 -9.58 5.46 -3.03
CA GLY A 24 -8.89 6.59 -2.41
C GLY A 24 -9.75 7.45 -1.47
N GLY A 25 -10.89 6.94 -1.00
CA GLY A 25 -11.85 7.71 -0.19
C GLY A 25 -12.90 8.48 -1.01
N PHE A 26 -12.92 8.28 -2.33
CA PHE A 26 -13.90 8.91 -3.23
C PHE A 26 -14.71 7.87 -3.99
N ASP A 27 -15.91 8.26 -4.38
CA ASP A 27 -16.77 7.57 -5.32
C ASP A 27 -16.48 8.07 -6.74
N TRP A 28 -16.36 7.14 -7.68
CA TRP A 28 -16.00 7.38 -9.07
C TRP A 28 -16.93 6.62 -10.00
N ASN A 29 -17.12 7.11 -11.23
CA ASN A 29 -17.58 6.29 -12.33
C ASN A 29 -16.81 6.60 -13.62
N LEU A 30 -16.95 5.74 -14.62
CA LEU A 30 -16.45 5.99 -15.97
C LEU A 30 -17.59 6.38 -16.90
N VAL A 31 -17.32 7.41 -17.70
CA VAL A 31 -18.23 7.90 -18.73
C VAL A 31 -17.60 7.71 -20.09
N VAL A 32 -18.24 6.92 -20.95
CA VAL A 32 -17.81 6.68 -22.33
C VAL A 32 -18.71 7.46 -23.29
N TYR A 33 -18.12 8.25 -24.15
CA TYR A 33 -18.79 8.91 -25.27
C TYR A 33 -18.39 8.20 -26.58
N PRO A 34 -19.27 7.36 -27.17
CA PRO A 34 -18.93 6.57 -28.36
C PRO A 34 -18.54 7.42 -29.58
N SER A 35 -19.04 8.65 -29.63
CA SER A 35 -18.86 9.62 -30.71
C SER A 35 -18.13 10.90 -30.24
N GLY A 36 -17.44 10.81 -29.10
CA GLY A 36 -16.73 11.93 -28.50
C GLY A 36 -17.61 12.84 -27.64
N ASN A 37 -17.00 13.45 -26.64
CA ASN A 37 -17.68 14.41 -25.78
C ASN A 37 -17.83 15.76 -26.51
N LYS A 38 -19.03 16.01 -27.06
CA LYS A 38 -19.35 17.27 -27.74
C LYS A 38 -19.36 18.48 -26.80
N GLU A 39 -19.62 18.27 -25.51
CA GLU A 39 -19.67 19.31 -24.48
C GLU A 39 -18.25 19.74 -24.03
N ALA A 40 -17.25 18.87 -24.16
CA ALA A 40 -15.86 19.22 -23.82
C ALA A 40 -15.20 20.17 -24.85
N SER A 41 -15.67 20.15 -26.11
CA SER A 41 -15.07 20.93 -27.20
C SER A 41 -15.19 22.45 -27.05
N SER A 42 -16.06 22.94 -26.18
CA SER A 42 -16.18 24.37 -25.85
C SER A 42 -15.21 24.86 -24.76
N ASP A 43 -14.68 23.96 -23.91
CA ASP A 43 -13.84 24.32 -22.76
C ASP A 43 -12.37 23.88 -22.91
N SER A 44 -12.06 22.90 -23.78
CA SER A 44 -10.72 22.31 -23.93
C SER A 44 -9.67 23.19 -24.64
N SER A 45 -9.97 24.44 -24.99
CA SER A 45 -9.01 25.33 -25.68
C SER A 45 -7.97 25.97 -24.76
N ARG A 46 -7.80 25.50 -23.51
CA ARG A 46 -6.95 26.21 -22.54
C ARG A 46 -5.72 25.48 -21.97
N LEU A 47 -5.59 24.15 -21.94
CA LEU A 47 -4.47 23.54 -21.17
C LEU A 47 -3.86 22.24 -21.73
N ALA A 48 -3.99 21.94 -23.03
CA ALA A 48 -3.24 20.82 -23.63
C ALA A 48 -1.77 21.22 -23.90
N LEU A 49 -0.96 21.35 -22.84
CA LEU A 49 0.50 21.42 -22.93
C LEU A 49 1.07 20.14 -22.31
N GLY A 50 1.49 19.19 -23.14
CA GLY A 50 2.04 17.93 -22.65
C GLY A 50 2.00 16.75 -23.61
N SER A 51 2.22 16.97 -24.91
CA SER A 51 2.58 15.89 -25.82
C SER A 51 3.56 16.44 -26.84
N SER A 52 4.83 16.09 -26.64
CA SER A 52 5.97 16.35 -27.51
C SER A 52 5.64 15.98 -28.96
N ALA A 53 5.55 17.01 -29.80
CA ALA A 53 5.47 16.87 -31.24
C ALA A 53 6.89 16.94 -31.83
N GLU A 54 7.44 15.79 -32.22
CA GLU A 54 8.42 15.77 -33.30
C GLU A 54 7.70 15.97 -34.63
N GLY A 55 8.25 16.88 -35.43
CA GLY A 55 7.59 17.45 -36.60
C GLY A 55 7.39 16.48 -37.75
N SER A 56 6.27 16.64 -38.42
CA SER A 56 6.22 16.57 -39.89
C SER A 56 5.07 17.42 -40.39
N SER A 57 5.45 18.49 -41.06
CA SER A 57 4.59 19.37 -41.82
C SER A 57 3.98 18.61 -43.00
N SER A 58 2.65 18.50 -43.01
CA SER A 58 1.91 18.47 -44.28
C SER A 58 0.56 19.15 -44.09
N SER A 59 0.44 20.26 -44.81
CA SER A 59 -0.78 21.03 -45.00
C SER A 59 -1.89 20.15 -45.60
N SER A 60 -2.98 19.97 -44.89
CA SER A 60 -4.27 19.75 -45.51
C SER A 60 -5.37 20.39 -44.67
N SER A 61 -6.11 21.26 -45.34
CA SER A 61 -7.31 21.93 -44.88
C SER A 61 -8.43 20.91 -44.63
N ASP A 62 -8.66 20.54 -43.38
CA ASP A 62 -9.89 19.88 -42.94
C ASP A 62 -10.52 20.68 -41.79
N ARG A 63 -11.00 21.87 -42.13
CA ARG A 63 -11.94 22.63 -41.29
C ARG A 63 -13.34 22.06 -41.49
N SER A 64 -13.67 20.98 -40.77
CA SER A 64 -15.03 20.51 -40.40
C SER A 64 -15.07 18.98 -40.28
N GLY A 65 -14.39 18.42 -39.28
CA GLY A 65 -14.59 17.03 -38.87
C GLY A 65 -15.01 17.01 -37.41
N SER A 66 -16.30 16.91 -37.13
CA SER A 66 -16.78 16.55 -35.79
C SER A 66 -16.01 15.31 -35.36
N SER A 67 -15.17 15.41 -34.33
CA SER A 67 -14.37 14.29 -33.85
C SER A 67 -15.31 13.21 -33.31
N ASN A 68 -15.79 12.32 -34.19
CA ASN A 68 -16.60 11.13 -33.89
C ASN A 68 -15.73 10.05 -33.23
N ARG A 69 -14.80 10.49 -32.39
CA ARG A 69 -13.75 9.68 -31.77
C ARG A 69 -14.19 9.37 -30.37
N LEU A 70 -14.05 8.11 -30.00
CA LEU A 70 -14.41 7.64 -28.67
C LEU A 70 -13.61 8.41 -27.61
N SER A 71 -14.26 8.78 -26.51
CA SER A 71 -13.57 9.34 -25.35
C SER A 71 -14.10 8.73 -24.06
N VAL A 72 -13.22 8.51 -23.09
CA VAL A 72 -13.52 7.93 -21.78
C VAL A 72 -13.12 8.92 -20.70
N HIS A 73 -13.99 9.20 -19.75
CA HIS A 73 -13.73 10.16 -18.67
C HIS A 73 -13.91 9.47 -17.33
N LEU A 74 -12.95 9.65 -16.44
CA LEU A 74 -13.10 9.31 -15.03
C LEU A 74 -13.76 10.50 -14.32
N VAL A 75 -14.88 10.24 -13.65
CA VAL A 75 -15.68 11.28 -13.01
C VAL A 75 -15.79 10.98 -11.53
N ARG A 76 -15.41 11.94 -10.69
CA ARG A 76 -15.56 11.88 -9.24
C ARG A 76 -16.98 12.29 -8.87
N LEU A 77 -17.66 11.44 -8.11
CA LEU A 77 -19.04 11.67 -7.67
C LEU A 77 -19.11 12.25 -6.26
N THR A 78 -18.08 12.03 -5.44
CA THR A 78 -17.99 12.65 -4.12
C THR A 78 -17.78 14.17 -4.26
N GLY A 79 -18.72 14.93 -3.74
CA GLY A 79 -18.61 16.39 -3.64
C GLY A 79 -17.47 16.77 -2.68
N PHE A 80 -16.48 17.48 -3.23
CA PHE A 80 -15.33 17.92 -2.47
C PHE A 80 -14.75 19.20 -3.07
N ASP A 81 -14.52 20.21 -2.23
CA ASP A 81 -14.11 21.56 -2.67
C ASP A 81 -12.64 21.64 -3.10
N HIS A 82 -11.96 20.49 -3.18
CA HIS A 82 -10.57 20.39 -3.59
C HIS A 82 -10.42 19.57 -4.88
N GLN A 83 -9.42 19.94 -5.65
CA GLN A 83 -8.95 19.15 -6.78
C GLN A 83 -8.35 17.82 -6.30
N CYS A 84 -8.38 16.81 -7.18
CA CYS A 84 -7.79 15.51 -6.91
C CYS A 84 -6.92 15.08 -8.09
N ARG A 85 -5.63 14.83 -7.85
CA ARG A 85 -4.76 14.20 -8.85
C ARG A 85 -5.02 12.71 -8.84
N VAL A 86 -5.28 12.16 -10.02
CA VAL A 86 -5.54 10.73 -10.18
C VAL A 86 -4.57 10.14 -11.19
N ARG A 87 -4.21 8.88 -10.95
CA ARG A 87 -3.44 8.08 -11.90
C ARG A 87 -4.16 6.75 -12.11
N TYR A 88 -4.42 6.40 -13.36
CA TYR A 88 -5.21 5.21 -13.69
C TYR A 88 -4.90 4.66 -15.07
N ILE A 89 -5.27 3.41 -15.32
CA ILE A 89 -5.15 2.73 -16.61
C ILE A 89 -6.54 2.30 -17.06
N VAL A 90 -6.89 2.57 -18.30
CA VAL A 90 -8.15 2.14 -18.92
C VAL A 90 -7.86 1.21 -20.09
N SER A 91 -8.59 0.10 -20.14
CA SER A 91 -8.58 -0.80 -21.28
C SER A 91 -9.97 -0.95 -21.88
N LEU A 92 -10.05 -0.90 -23.21
CA LEU A 92 -11.28 -0.98 -23.99
C LEU A 92 -11.24 -2.17 -24.92
N GLY A 93 -12.30 -2.97 -24.94
CA GLY A 93 -12.40 -4.17 -25.76
C GLY A 93 -11.87 -5.42 -25.06
N ASP A 94 -11.71 -6.49 -25.83
CA ASP A 94 -11.24 -7.79 -25.35
C ASP A 94 -10.46 -8.50 -26.47
N GLY A 95 -9.54 -9.41 -26.09
CA GLY A 95 -8.67 -10.13 -27.00
C GLY A 95 -7.94 -9.20 -27.98
N ASP A 96 -7.98 -9.53 -29.27
CA ASP A 96 -7.31 -8.78 -30.34
C ASP A 96 -7.87 -7.36 -30.59
N ARG A 97 -9.03 -7.03 -29.98
CA ARG A 97 -9.66 -5.70 -30.06
C ARG A 97 -9.39 -4.86 -28.81
N CYS A 98 -8.62 -5.41 -27.85
CA CYS A 98 -8.26 -4.71 -26.64
C CYS A 98 -7.25 -3.60 -26.97
N ILE A 99 -7.53 -2.40 -26.48
CA ILE A 99 -6.57 -1.30 -26.44
C ILE A 99 -6.43 -0.83 -25.00
N GLU A 100 -5.22 -0.38 -24.64
CA GLU A 100 -4.88 0.08 -23.31
C GLU A 100 -4.34 1.50 -23.39
N SER A 101 -4.64 2.32 -22.39
CA SER A 101 -4.19 3.71 -22.34
C SER A 101 -2.74 3.88 -21.92
N GLY A 102 -2.15 2.89 -21.24
CA GLY A 102 -1.04 3.11 -20.32
C GLY A 102 -1.47 3.96 -19.11
N PRO A 103 -0.55 4.31 -18.20
CA PRO A 103 -0.84 5.19 -17.07
C PRO A 103 -1.26 6.59 -17.56
N ILE A 104 -2.46 6.99 -17.20
CA ILE A 104 -2.99 8.33 -17.41
C ILE A 104 -2.83 9.09 -16.10
N GLU A 105 -2.20 10.26 -16.16
CA GLU A 105 -2.26 11.26 -15.09
C GLU A 105 -3.31 12.31 -15.45
N ASP A 106 -4.25 12.53 -14.55
CA ASP A 106 -5.38 13.43 -14.75
C ASP A 106 -5.63 14.27 -13.48
N LEU A 107 -6.29 15.41 -13.64
CA LEU A 107 -6.67 16.30 -12.55
C LEU A 107 -8.19 16.43 -12.53
N SER A 108 -8.82 15.79 -11.55
CA SER A 108 -10.23 16.00 -11.27
C SER A 108 -10.42 17.39 -10.65
N ASP A 109 -11.20 18.24 -11.32
CA ASP A 109 -11.63 19.54 -10.83
C ASP A 109 -12.57 19.43 -9.62
N VAL A 110 -12.97 20.57 -9.05
CA VAL A 110 -13.90 20.63 -7.91
C VAL A 110 -15.30 20.10 -8.26
N GLN A 111 -15.67 20.11 -9.54
CA GLN A 111 -16.90 19.51 -10.08
C GLN A 111 -16.75 18.01 -10.35
N GLY A 112 -15.58 17.43 -10.09
CA GLY A 112 -15.31 16.00 -10.29
C GLY A 112 -14.97 15.59 -11.72
N ARG A 113 -14.65 16.54 -12.60
CA ARG A 113 -14.36 16.31 -14.02
C ARG A 113 -12.85 16.36 -14.26
N GLY A 114 -12.35 15.37 -15.00
CA GLY A 114 -10.98 15.36 -15.53
C GLY A 114 -10.95 15.65 -17.04
N TYR A 115 -9.75 15.59 -17.61
CA TYR A 115 -9.53 15.71 -19.06
C TYR A 115 -9.98 14.45 -19.81
N GLY A 116 -9.85 13.30 -19.18
CA GLY A 116 -10.19 11.99 -19.74
C GLY A 116 -9.23 11.52 -20.83
N TRP A 117 -9.51 10.32 -21.33
CA TRP A 117 -8.75 9.64 -22.37
C TRP A 117 -9.46 9.68 -23.71
N GLN A 118 -8.73 10.02 -24.77
CA GLN A 118 -9.25 10.11 -26.14
C GLN A 118 -8.44 9.18 -27.05
N PRO A 119 -8.72 7.86 -27.03
CA PRO A 119 -7.99 6.91 -27.87
C PRO A 119 -8.19 7.23 -29.36
N ARG A 120 -7.19 6.87 -30.16
CA ARG A 120 -7.24 7.05 -31.61
C ARG A 120 -8.09 5.98 -32.32
N CYS A 121 -9.15 5.48 -31.69
CA CYS A 121 -10.04 4.44 -32.23
C CYS A 121 -11.50 4.92 -32.34
N ARG A 122 -12.30 4.15 -33.07
CA ARG A 122 -13.76 4.26 -33.14
C ARG A 122 -14.41 3.20 -32.27
N TRP A 123 -15.68 3.39 -31.95
CA TRP A 123 -16.49 2.39 -31.23
C TRP A 123 -16.44 0.99 -31.89
N SER A 124 -16.51 0.92 -33.22
CA SER A 124 -16.48 -0.33 -33.99
C SER A 124 -15.20 -1.14 -33.86
N ASP A 125 -14.12 -0.50 -33.43
CA ASP A 125 -12.79 -1.11 -33.37
C ASP A 125 -12.68 -1.94 -32.10
N VAL A 126 -13.24 -1.44 -30.99
CA VAL A 126 -13.15 -2.01 -29.64
C VAL A 126 -14.41 -2.75 -29.18
N ALA A 127 -15.60 -2.41 -29.72
CA ALA A 127 -16.85 -3.07 -29.34
C ALA A 127 -17.13 -4.30 -30.22
N HIS A 128 -17.55 -5.40 -29.59
CA HIS A 128 -17.93 -6.63 -30.28
C HIS A 128 -19.42 -6.92 -30.06
N LYS A 129 -20.17 -7.13 -31.16
CA LYS A 129 -21.63 -7.37 -31.13
C LYS A 129 -22.40 -6.31 -30.32
N GLY A 130 -21.97 -5.05 -30.40
CA GLY A 130 -22.57 -3.94 -29.66
C GLY A 130 -22.18 -3.87 -28.18
N VAL A 131 -21.32 -4.76 -27.69
CA VAL A 131 -20.84 -4.79 -26.31
C VAL A 131 -19.40 -4.27 -26.25
N LEU A 132 -19.16 -3.30 -25.39
CA LEU A 132 -17.83 -2.81 -25.05
C LEU A 132 -17.44 -3.37 -23.69
N ARG A 133 -16.31 -4.08 -23.62
CA ARG A 133 -15.67 -4.45 -22.35
C ARG A 133 -14.76 -3.30 -21.92
N LEU A 134 -14.88 -2.91 -20.66
CA LEU A 134 -14.14 -1.81 -20.06
C LEU A 134 -13.45 -2.32 -18.80
N THR A 135 -12.16 -2.09 -18.68
CA THR A 135 -11.39 -2.37 -17.46
C THR A 135 -10.74 -1.08 -17.00
N LEU A 136 -10.76 -0.87 -15.68
CA LEU A 136 -10.12 0.27 -15.03
C LEU A 136 -9.23 -0.25 -13.92
N GLU A 137 -8.00 0.21 -13.92
CA GLU A 137 -7.07 0.04 -12.81
C GLU A 137 -6.77 1.42 -12.23
N MET A 138 -7.24 1.66 -11.01
CA MET A 138 -6.92 2.87 -10.26
C MET A 138 -5.57 2.67 -9.56
N LEU A 139 -4.63 3.57 -9.83
CA LEU A 139 -3.30 3.54 -9.22
C LEU A 139 -3.23 4.53 -8.06
N GLU A 140 -3.73 5.75 -8.25
CA GLU A 140 -3.62 6.83 -7.27
C GLU A 140 -4.83 7.78 -7.30
N ALA A 141 -5.17 8.34 -6.13
CA ALA A 141 -6.14 9.43 -5.98
C ALA A 141 -5.72 10.29 -4.78
N ARG A 142 -5.16 11.47 -5.06
CA ARG A 142 -4.54 12.37 -4.08
C ARG A 142 -5.28 13.70 -4.04
N THR A 143 -5.74 14.09 -2.86
CA THR A 143 -6.32 15.42 -2.66
C THR A 143 -5.24 16.49 -2.75
N ILE A 144 -5.56 17.62 -3.39
CA ILE A 144 -4.68 18.77 -3.46
C ILE A 144 -5.23 19.92 -2.60
N SER A 145 -4.42 20.40 -1.66
CA SER A 145 -4.64 21.68 -1.00
C SER A 145 -3.66 22.70 -1.55
N GLU A 146 -4.17 23.79 -2.14
CA GLU A 146 -3.35 24.95 -2.50
C GLU A 146 -3.68 26.11 -1.59
N VAL A 147 -2.65 26.68 -0.98
CA VAL A 147 -2.80 27.74 0.02
C VAL A 147 -1.77 28.84 -0.18
N LEU A 148 -2.19 30.07 0.06
CA LEU A 148 -1.30 31.23 0.12
C LEU A 148 -0.81 31.37 1.56
N VAL A 149 0.50 31.25 1.74
CA VAL A 149 1.16 31.30 3.05
C VAL A 149 1.87 32.64 3.18
N GLN A 150 1.59 33.38 4.26
CA GLN A 150 2.26 34.64 4.50
C GLN A 150 3.74 34.41 4.85
N ALA A 151 4.65 34.95 4.04
CA ALA A 151 6.10 34.87 4.26
C ALA A 151 6.68 36.22 4.73
N LEU A 152 6.32 37.32 4.07
CA LEU A 152 6.73 38.68 4.41
C LEU A 152 5.58 39.50 5.00
N GLY A 153 5.86 40.57 5.72
CA GLY A 153 4.84 41.45 6.30
C GLY A 153 4.48 41.10 7.74
N SER A 154 3.24 41.39 8.16
CA SER A 154 2.86 41.27 9.58
C SER A 154 2.84 39.82 10.06
N ALA A 155 3.71 39.50 11.02
CA ALA A 155 3.78 38.19 11.66
C ALA A 155 2.55 37.85 12.53
N SER A 156 1.62 38.79 12.72
CA SER A 156 0.38 38.58 13.47
C SER A 156 -0.70 37.83 12.68
N LEU A 157 -0.50 37.60 11.38
CA LEU A 157 -1.49 36.94 10.55
C LEU A 157 -1.67 35.46 10.94
N PRO A 158 -2.91 34.94 10.89
CA PRO A 158 -3.17 33.55 11.22
C PRO A 158 -2.45 32.61 10.25
N ALA A 159 -2.19 31.39 10.71
CA ALA A 159 -1.69 30.33 9.84
C ALA A 159 -2.70 30.06 8.71
N ALA A 160 -2.21 29.76 7.51
CA ALA A 160 -3.07 29.44 6.39
C ALA A 160 -3.73 28.06 6.62
N PRO A 161 -5.07 27.96 6.62
CA PRO A 161 -5.76 26.70 6.83
C PRO A 161 -5.72 25.84 5.57
N CYS A 162 -5.59 24.53 5.74
CA CYS A 162 -5.79 23.53 4.69
C CYS A 162 -6.46 22.28 5.26
N TYR A 163 -6.97 21.42 4.37
CA TYR A 163 -7.70 20.23 4.77
C TYR A 163 -7.19 19.02 4.01
N ASP A 164 -7.01 17.91 4.72
CA ASP A 164 -6.68 16.64 4.08
C ASP A 164 -7.93 15.99 3.46
N LYS A 165 -7.71 14.84 2.81
CA LYS A 165 -8.78 14.08 2.16
C LYS A 165 -9.91 13.64 3.11
N ASP A 166 -9.62 13.53 4.41
CA ASP A 166 -10.58 13.13 5.45
C ASP A 166 -11.26 14.36 6.09
N LYS A 167 -11.12 15.54 5.46
CA LYS A 167 -11.64 16.85 5.92
C LYS A 167 -11.09 17.29 7.27
N GLN A 168 -9.98 16.72 7.73
CA GLN A 168 -9.37 17.16 8.98
C GLN A 168 -8.57 18.44 8.76
N ALA A 169 -8.58 19.32 9.75
CA ALA A 169 -7.98 20.64 9.67
C ALA A 169 -6.47 20.62 9.92
N TRP A 170 -5.75 21.34 9.06
CA TRP A 170 -4.32 21.61 9.12
C TRP A 170 -4.07 23.11 9.01
N ALA A 171 -2.91 23.54 9.48
CA ALA A 171 -2.48 24.92 9.29
C ALA A 171 -1.01 25.00 8.95
N ILE A 172 -0.65 25.90 8.04
CA ILE A 172 0.72 26.10 7.58
C ILE A 172 1.18 27.54 7.81
N ARG A 173 2.43 27.71 8.22
CA ARG A 173 3.10 29.01 8.36
C ARG A 173 4.47 28.99 7.69
N ALA A 174 4.90 30.13 7.19
CA ALA A 174 6.29 30.31 6.79
C ALA A 174 7.12 30.81 7.99
N ASP A 175 8.37 30.37 8.04
CA ASP A 175 9.38 30.77 9.00
C ASP A 175 10.64 31.22 8.23
N LEU A 176 11.17 32.39 8.59
CA LEU A 176 12.31 33.06 7.97
C LEU A 176 13.53 33.15 8.90
N HIS A 177 13.56 32.43 10.02
CA HIS A 177 14.68 32.46 10.99
C HIS A 177 15.86 31.54 10.60
N SER A 178 15.88 31.00 9.38
CA SER A 178 16.92 30.11 8.83
C SER A 178 17.51 30.68 7.53
N ASP A 179 18.44 29.97 6.90
CA ASP A 179 19.01 30.34 5.59
C ASP A 179 18.00 30.21 4.45
N THR A 180 17.14 29.19 4.52
CA THR A 180 16.02 28.95 3.60
C THR A 180 14.68 29.17 4.29
N VAL A 181 13.65 29.50 3.50
CA VAL A 181 12.27 29.56 4.01
C VAL A 181 11.87 28.18 4.49
N ARG A 182 11.32 28.11 5.70
CA ARG A 182 10.78 26.89 6.28
C ARG A 182 9.26 26.97 6.33
N LEU A 183 8.60 25.84 6.12
CA LEU A 183 7.16 25.70 6.26
C LEU A 183 6.84 24.87 7.50
N HIS A 184 6.14 25.45 8.46
CA HIS A 184 5.67 24.77 9.66
C HIS A 184 4.22 24.31 9.45
N LEU A 185 4.02 23.00 9.34
CA LEU A 185 2.72 22.37 9.13
C LEU A 185 2.23 21.73 10.44
N VAL A 186 1.01 22.08 10.87
CA VAL A 186 0.43 21.65 12.14
C VAL A 186 -0.92 20.97 11.91
N TYR A 187 -1.11 19.79 12.49
CA TYR A 187 -2.38 19.07 12.50
C TYR A 187 -3.28 19.60 13.62
N LYS A 188 -4.36 20.31 13.27
CA LYS A 188 -5.24 20.98 14.25
C LYS A 188 -6.23 20.03 14.91
N ASP A 189 -6.58 18.97 14.21
CA ASP A 189 -7.54 17.97 14.64
C ASP A 189 -6.88 16.74 15.28
N ILE A 190 -5.69 16.90 15.86
CA ILE A 190 -4.98 15.82 16.58
C ILE A 190 -5.82 15.19 17.71
N HIS A 191 -6.68 16.00 18.33
CA HIS A 191 -7.62 15.54 19.35
C HIS A 191 -8.73 14.62 18.80
N ASN A 192 -9.00 14.65 17.49
CA ASN A 192 -9.95 13.76 16.83
C ASN A 192 -9.38 12.35 16.58
N VAL A 193 -8.08 12.14 16.77
CA VAL A 193 -7.51 10.79 16.71
C VAL A 193 -8.13 9.96 17.83
N PRO A 194 -8.78 8.82 17.54
CA PRO A 194 -9.37 7.97 18.57
C PRO A 194 -8.32 7.46 19.56
N ARG A 195 -8.72 7.31 20.83
CA ARG A 195 -7.87 6.67 21.85
C ARG A 195 -7.45 5.27 21.38
N ASN A 196 -6.23 4.88 21.74
CA ASN A 196 -5.63 3.60 21.35
C ASN A 196 -5.53 3.39 19.83
N HIS A 197 -5.54 4.45 19.03
CA HIS A 197 -5.27 4.41 17.60
C HIS A 197 -4.14 5.37 17.26
N LEU A 198 -3.52 5.12 16.10
CA LEU A 198 -2.60 6.04 15.46
C LEU A 198 -3.11 6.40 14.08
N ARG A 199 -3.06 7.67 13.73
CA ARG A 199 -3.29 8.11 12.36
C ARG A 199 -1.95 8.28 11.67
N PHE A 200 -1.66 7.45 10.68
CA PHE A 200 -0.56 7.68 9.75
C PHE A 200 -1.02 8.61 8.65
N VAL A 201 -0.25 9.64 8.34
CA VAL A 201 -0.50 10.57 7.22
C VAL A 201 0.78 10.77 6.44
N SER A 202 0.70 10.72 5.12
CA SER A 202 1.79 11.01 4.17
C SER A 202 1.37 12.08 3.17
N TRP A 203 2.27 12.98 2.83
CA TRP A 203 2.01 14.05 1.87
C TRP A 203 3.27 14.50 1.13
N THR A 204 3.06 15.17 0.01
CA THR A 204 4.12 15.81 -0.78
C THR A 204 3.83 17.30 -0.81
N ALA A 205 4.83 18.14 -0.54
CA ALA A 205 4.67 19.59 -0.54
C ALA A 205 5.47 20.23 -1.68
N TYR A 206 4.93 21.28 -2.27
CA TYR A 206 5.54 22.00 -3.38
C TYR A 206 5.42 23.51 -3.18
N LEU A 207 6.42 24.24 -3.66
CA LEU A 207 6.31 25.67 -3.95
C LEU A 207 5.79 25.84 -5.37
N ILE A 208 4.87 26.78 -5.55
CA ILE A 208 4.36 27.16 -6.86
C ILE A 208 4.78 28.59 -7.14
N HIS A 209 5.29 28.83 -8.34
CA HIS A 209 5.46 30.19 -8.85
C HIS A 209 4.98 30.31 -10.30
N GLY A 210 4.74 31.56 -10.70
CA GLY A 210 4.12 31.87 -11.98
C GLY A 210 2.60 31.81 -11.96
N GLU A 211 2.01 32.24 -13.07
CA GLU A 211 0.59 32.15 -13.36
C GLU A 211 0.39 31.33 -14.64
N GLU A 212 -0.80 30.76 -14.79
CA GLU A 212 -1.16 29.99 -15.98
C GLU A 212 -0.93 30.81 -17.26
N PRO A 213 -0.29 30.24 -18.31
CA PRO A 213 0.10 28.83 -18.47
C PRO A 213 1.52 28.47 -17.99
N ASN A 214 2.27 29.44 -17.44
CA ASN A 214 3.69 29.29 -17.12
C ASN A 214 3.90 28.99 -15.63
N VAL A 215 3.10 28.07 -15.09
CA VAL A 215 3.22 27.65 -13.70
C VAL A 215 4.36 26.65 -13.56
N GLU A 216 5.29 26.93 -12.65
CA GLU A 216 6.34 26.01 -12.25
C GLU A 216 6.08 25.53 -10.82
N ILE A 217 6.23 24.21 -10.63
CA ILE A 217 5.91 23.52 -9.38
C ILE A 217 7.18 22.82 -8.92
N VAL A 218 7.75 23.27 -7.80
CA VAL A 218 9.01 22.79 -7.26
C VAL A 218 8.73 21.96 -6.00
N SER A 219 9.07 20.67 -6.02
CA SER A 219 8.94 19.83 -4.82
C SER A 219 9.89 20.30 -3.73
N LEU A 220 9.40 20.28 -2.49
CA LEU A 220 10.25 20.51 -1.34
C LEU A 220 11.29 19.37 -1.18
N PRO A 221 12.52 19.70 -0.75
CA PRO A 221 13.51 18.71 -0.36
C PRO A 221 12.99 17.78 0.74
N GLY A 222 13.31 16.48 0.64
CA GLY A 222 12.93 15.47 1.63
C GLY A 222 11.50 14.93 1.49
N ALA A 223 10.75 15.36 0.48
CA ALA A 223 9.46 14.78 0.14
C ALA A 223 9.60 13.34 -0.42
N PRO A 224 8.62 12.45 -0.23
CA PRO A 224 7.38 12.67 0.53
C PRO A 224 7.62 12.68 2.04
N PHE A 225 6.84 13.49 2.75
CA PHE A 225 6.82 13.55 4.21
C PHE A 225 5.79 12.57 4.75
N SER A 226 6.03 12.04 5.96
CA SER A 226 5.01 11.27 6.67
C SER A 226 5.16 11.38 8.18
N ARG A 227 4.05 11.20 8.90
CA ARG A 227 4.01 11.23 10.36
C ARG A 227 2.90 10.36 10.92
N TYR A 228 3.13 9.85 12.13
CA TYR A 228 2.12 9.18 12.95
C TYR A 228 1.62 10.15 14.01
N TYR A 229 0.30 10.21 14.18
CA TYR A 229 -0.38 11.03 15.16
C TYR A 229 -1.16 10.16 16.13
N ALA A 230 -0.89 10.31 17.42
CA ALA A 230 -1.72 9.82 18.50
C ALA A 230 -2.65 10.94 18.98
N GLN A 231 -3.62 10.60 19.82
CA GLN A 231 -4.44 11.62 20.47
C GLN A 231 -3.57 12.42 21.46
N GLU A 232 -3.35 13.70 21.16
CA GLU A 232 -2.61 14.65 21.99
C GLU A 232 -3.41 15.96 22.12
N PRO A 233 -3.14 16.80 23.14
CA PRO A 233 -3.84 18.08 23.29
C PRO A 233 -3.47 19.08 22.19
N VAL A 234 -2.24 19.03 21.67
CA VAL A 234 -1.77 19.91 20.61
C VAL A 234 -0.69 19.21 19.80
N ASP A 235 -0.66 19.47 18.49
CA ASP A 235 0.45 19.07 17.63
C ASP A 235 1.51 20.18 17.63
N GLU A 236 2.77 19.81 17.91
CA GLU A 236 3.92 20.72 17.77
C GLU A 236 4.22 21.03 16.30
N GLY A 237 3.70 20.21 15.38
CA GLY A 237 3.86 20.36 13.94
C GLY A 237 5.21 19.86 13.44
N ILE A 238 5.37 19.95 12.11
CA ILE A 238 6.57 19.52 11.38
C ILE A 238 7.11 20.70 10.59
N ILE A 239 8.43 20.86 10.61
CA ILE A 239 9.14 21.85 9.82
C ILE A 239 9.60 21.17 8.54
N MET A 240 9.20 21.73 7.40
CA MET A 240 9.63 21.32 6.06
C MET A 240 10.53 22.41 5.50
N GLU A 241 11.76 22.06 5.12
CA GLU A 241 12.68 23.01 4.50
C GLU A 241 12.31 23.20 3.02
N THR A 242 12.48 24.41 2.52
CA THR A 242 12.35 24.71 1.08
C THR A 242 13.72 24.94 0.46
N SER A 243 13.78 24.94 -0.88
CA SER A 243 14.96 25.38 -1.64
C SER A 243 15.05 26.90 -1.77
N LEU A 244 14.04 27.65 -1.31
CA LEU A 244 13.94 29.10 -1.48
C LEU A 244 14.74 29.82 -0.39
N GLY A 245 15.73 30.62 -0.79
CA GLY A 245 16.55 31.37 0.16
C GLY A 245 15.77 32.49 0.85
N VAL A 246 15.99 32.72 2.15
CA VAL A 246 15.33 33.83 2.86
C VAL A 246 15.73 35.19 2.28
N ASN A 247 16.96 35.32 1.78
CA ASN A 247 17.40 36.55 1.12
C ASN A 247 16.73 36.74 -0.25
N GLU A 248 16.45 35.65 -0.97
CA GLU A 248 15.74 35.70 -2.25
C GLU A 248 14.29 36.14 -2.04
N VAL A 249 13.63 35.67 -0.98
CA VAL A 249 12.25 36.08 -0.65
C VAL A 249 12.13 37.57 -0.38
N LYS A 250 13.16 38.19 0.20
CA LYS A 250 13.18 39.63 0.51
C LYS A 250 13.47 40.49 -0.73
N ASP A 251 13.89 39.90 -1.83
CA ASP A 251 14.07 40.58 -3.10
C ASP A 251 12.69 40.85 -3.73
N GLU A 252 12.43 42.09 -4.14
CA GLU A 252 11.17 42.48 -4.79
C GLU A 252 10.96 41.75 -6.14
N SER A 253 12.03 41.20 -6.73
CA SER A 253 11.98 40.41 -7.96
C SER A 253 11.76 38.90 -7.73
N CYS A 254 11.55 38.45 -6.49
CA CYS A 254 11.35 37.05 -6.17
C CYS A 254 10.11 36.47 -6.86
N PRO A 255 10.25 35.46 -7.75
CA PRO A 255 9.11 34.93 -8.51
C PRO A 255 8.11 34.15 -7.64
N PHE A 256 8.55 33.69 -6.47
CA PHE A 256 7.74 32.89 -5.54
C PHE A 256 6.83 33.73 -4.65
N VAL A 257 7.09 35.03 -4.54
CA VAL A 257 6.42 35.92 -3.59
C VAL A 257 5.46 36.83 -4.34
N THR A 258 4.20 36.80 -3.92
CA THR A 258 3.17 37.71 -4.43
C THR A 258 3.41 39.15 -3.94
N ASP A 259 2.75 40.11 -4.58
CA ASP A 259 2.69 41.52 -4.16
C ASP A 259 2.30 41.71 -2.68
N LYS A 260 1.55 40.77 -2.11
CA LYS A 260 1.13 40.74 -0.70
C LYS A 260 2.13 40.07 0.24
N GLY A 261 3.30 39.66 -0.24
CA GLY A 261 4.30 38.96 0.58
C GLY A 261 3.94 37.51 0.88
N GLN A 262 3.07 36.89 0.08
CA GLN A 262 2.62 35.51 0.26
C GLN A 262 3.30 34.58 -0.74
N ILE A 263 3.60 33.36 -0.33
CA ILE A 263 4.09 32.26 -1.18
C ILE A 263 2.97 31.25 -1.41
N ARG A 264 2.87 30.72 -2.64
CA ARG A 264 1.86 29.70 -2.96
C ARG A 264 2.43 28.31 -2.67
N VAL A 265 1.77 27.58 -1.78
CA VAL A 265 2.16 26.22 -1.38
C VAL A 265 1.08 25.25 -1.81
N ARG A 266 1.50 24.14 -2.42
CA ARG A 266 0.63 23.00 -2.71
C ARG A 266 1.01 21.83 -1.81
N ILE A 267 0.00 21.22 -1.19
CA ILE A 267 0.11 19.97 -0.45
C ILE A 267 -0.72 18.93 -1.19
N GLU A 268 -0.07 17.83 -1.56
CA GLU A 268 -0.73 16.64 -2.10
C GLU A 268 -0.78 15.58 -1.02
N TRP A 269 -1.99 15.30 -0.55
CA TRP A 269 -2.24 14.29 0.48
C TRP A 269 -2.20 12.91 -0.16
N ASN A 270 -1.21 12.11 0.25
CA ASN A 270 -0.97 10.77 -0.27
C ASN A 270 -1.84 9.77 0.50
N GLU A 271 -1.23 9.05 1.45
CA GLU A 271 -1.86 8.03 2.27
C GLU A 271 -2.33 8.62 3.61
N SER A 272 -3.49 8.14 4.08
CA SER A 272 -3.99 8.39 5.43
C SER A 272 -4.62 7.09 5.90
N HIS A 273 -4.12 6.57 7.02
CA HIS A 273 -4.56 5.31 7.59
C HIS A 273 -4.78 5.46 9.08
N LEU A 274 -5.90 4.91 9.56
CA LEU A 274 -6.14 4.74 10.99
C LEU A 274 -5.71 3.34 11.39
N LEU A 275 -4.69 3.26 12.24
CA LEU A 275 -4.09 2.03 12.73
C LEU A 275 -4.59 1.76 14.15
N PHE A 276 -4.95 0.50 14.41
CA PHE A 276 -5.36 0.04 15.75
C PHE A 276 -4.12 -0.18 16.62
N GLN A 277 -4.17 0.26 17.88
CA GLN A 277 -3.07 0.36 18.86
C GLN A 277 -2.17 1.58 18.68
N ALA A 278 -1.99 2.34 19.76
CA ALA A 278 -1.24 3.59 19.76
C ALA A 278 0.29 3.42 19.80
N THR A 279 0.79 2.20 19.60
CA THR A 279 2.21 1.87 19.73
C THR A 279 2.93 1.71 18.40
N TYR A 280 2.24 1.83 17.25
CA TYR A 280 2.87 1.73 15.93
C TYR A 280 3.96 2.80 15.73
N HIS A 281 5.20 2.36 15.62
CA HIS A 281 6.36 3.14 15.22
C HIS A 281 6.94 2.61 13.90
N LYS A 282 7.62 3.44 13.10
CA LYS A 282 8.29 3.00 11.86
C LYS A 282 9.33 1.87 12.03
N TYR A 283 9.76 1.60 13.27
CA TYR A 283 10.67 0.50 13.59
C TYR A 283 9.92 -0.78 13.92
N ASP A 284 8.61 -0.71 14.16
CA ASP A 284 7.80 -1.86 14.51
C ASP A 284 7.66 -2.84 13.36
N ASP A 285 7.71 -2.38 12.11
CA ASP A 285 7.75 -3.29 10.97
C ASP A 285 9.04 -4.12 10.96
N VAL A 286 10.18 -3.49 11.25
CA VAL A 286 11.47 -4.20 11.39
C VAL A 286 11.43 -5.14 12.59
N CYS A 287 10.95 -4.67 13.75
CA CYS A 287 10.80 -5.49 14.95
C CYS A 287 9.82 -6.66 14.75
N ARG A 288 8.72 -6.45 14.03
CA ARG A 288 7.70 -7.46 13.72
C ARG A 288 8.24 -8.50 12.74
N VAL A 289 8.91 -8.08 11.67
CA VAL A 289 9.56 -8.98 10.71
C VAL A 289 10.64 -9.80 11.41
N HIS A 290 11.49 -9.16 12.23
CA HIS A 290 12.54 -9.84 12.98
C HIS A 290 11.96 -10.83 14.00
N ASN A 291 10.91 -10.44 14.75
CA ASN A 291 10.22 -11.36 15.67
C ASN A 291 9.59 -12.54 14.93
N GLN A 292 8.98 -12.30 13.77
CA GLN A 292 8.37 -13.36 12.96
C GLN A 292 9.44 -14.32 12.42
N GLN A 293 10.57 -13.80 11.96
CA GLN A 293 11.71 -14.59 11.51
C GLN A 293 12.26 -15.45 12.66
N MET A 294 12.52 -14.83 13.82
CA MET A 294 13.04 -15.52 15.01
C MET A 294 12.10 -16.65 15.48
N ARG A 295 10.79 -16.41 15.52
CA ARG A 295 9.80 -17.45 15.87
C ARG A 295 9.81 -18.62 14.89
N ARG A 296 10.01 -18.37 13.59
CA ARG A 296 10.14 -19.45 12.59
C ARG A 296 11.40 -20.27 12.81
N GLU A 297 12.54 -19.61 13.06
CA GLU A 297 13.80 -20.30 13.34
C GLU A 297 13.72 -21.16 14.61
N ILE A 298 13.13 -20.65 15.69
CA ILE A 298 12.89 -21.43 16.93
C ILE A 298 12.03 -22.67 16.63
N ALA A 299 10.94 -22.51 15.87
CA ALA A 299 10.07 -23.64 15.54
C ALA A 299 10.79 -24.71 14.70
N VAL A 300 11.64 -24.29 13.76
CA VAL A 300 12.47 -25.22 12.96
C VAL A 300 13.46 -25.96 13.85
N LEU A 301 14.17 -25.24 14.72
CA LEU A 301 15.14 -25.83 15.63
C LEU A 301 14.49 -26.81 16.62
N GLN A 302 13.31 -26.49 17.15
CA GLN A 302 12.54 -27.39 18.01
C GLN A 302 12.13 -28.67 17.28
N ALA A 303 11.71 -28.56 16.02
CA ALA A 303 11.35 -29.73 15.21
C ALA A 303 12.57 -30.63 14.91
N GLU A 304 13.72 -30.03 14.63
CA GLU A 304 14.97 -30.76 14.41
C GLU A 304 15.44 -31.47 15.69
N ASN A 305 15.43 -30.77 16.84
CA ASN A 305 15.77 -31.36 18.13
C ASN A 305 14.88 -32.56 18.46
N TYR A 306 13.56 -32.41 18.28
CA TYR A 306 12.62 -33.50 18.49
C TYR A 306 12.89 -34.70 17.56
N SER A 307 13.25 -34.45 16.29
CA SER A 307 13.63 -35.51 15.35
C SER A 307 14.91 -36.22 15.80
N LEU A 308 15.93 -35.48 16.23
CA LEU A 308 17.18 -36.02 16.74
C LEU A 308 16.98 -36.85 18.00
N GLU A 309 16.17 -36.39 18.94
CA GLU A 309 15.80 -37.15 20.14
C GLU A 309 15.13 -38.48 19.78
N ARG A 310 14.22 -38.48 18.80
CA ARG A 310 13.61 -39.72 18.31
C ARG A 310 14.62 -40.67 17.66
N GLN A 311 15.58 -40.14 16.90
CA GLN A 311 16.64 -40.96 16.30
C GLN A 311 17.55 -41.55 17.36
N LEU A 312 17.97 -40.75 18.35
CA LEU A 312 18.77 -41.21 19.50
C LEU A 312 18.06 -42.30 20.27
N PHE A 313 16.78 -42.12 20.58
CA PHE A 313 15.99 -43.15 21.26
C PHE A 313 15.88 -44.44 20.44
N SER A 314 15.64 -44.33 19.14
CA SER A 314 15.60 -45.49 18.24
C SER A 314 16.95 -46.23 18.20
N TYR A 315 18.05 -45.48 18.14
CA TYR A 315 19.40 -46.03 18.12
C TYR A 315 19.73 -46.75 19.45
N GLN A 316 19.42 -46.14 20.59
CA GLN A 316 19.57 -46.74 21.91
C GLN A 316 18.75 -48.04 22.03
N LYS A 317 17.50 -48.02 21.56
CA LYS A 317 16.65 -49.21 21.52
C LYS A 317 17.26 -50.33 20.67
N SER A 318 17.81 -49.99 19.49
CA SER A 318 18.50 -50.95 18.63
C SER A 318 19.74 -51.56 19.30
N LEU A 319 20.55 -50.74 19.97
CA LEU A 319 21.70 -51.23 20.73
C LEU A 319 21.29 -52.18 21.86
N ALA A 320 20.23 -51.84 22.60
CA ALA A 320 19.70 -52.71 23.66
C ALA A 320 19.22 -54.07 23.11
N TYR A 321 18.53 -54.09 21.96
CA TYR A 321 18.15 -55.34 21.30
C TYR A 321 19.34 -56.16 20.83
N ALA A 322 20.36 -55.52 20.23
CA ALA A 322 21.57 -56.21 19.79
C ALA A 322 22.31 -56.85 20.97
N GLN A 323 22.43 -56.13 22.09
CA GLN A 323 23.03 -56.65 23.32
C GLN A 323 22.23 -57.82 23.91
N ALA A 324 20.90 -57.72 23.94
CA ALA A 324 20.04 -58.81 24.42
C ALA A 324 20.16 -60.07 23.55
N GLN A 325 20.26 -59.93 22.22
CA GLN A 325 20.49 -61.07 21.31
C GLN A 325 21.85 -61.72 21.52
N GLN A 326 22.92 -60.93 21.74
CA GLN A 326 24.25 -61.47 22.04
C GLN A 326 24.25 -62.26 23.37
N GLN A 327 23.56 -61.78 24.40
CA GLN A 327 23.42 -62.51 25.66
C GLN A 327 22.65 -63.82 25.50
N GLN A 328 21.57 -63.83 24.71
CA GLN A 328 20.82 -65.06 24.40
C GLN A 328 21.66 -66.08 23.64
N GLN A 329 22.47 -65.65 22.67
CA GLN A 329 23.38 -66.55 21.94
C GLN A 329 24.46 -67.13 22.86
N GLN A 330 25.01 -66.33 23.78
CA GLN A 330 25.97 -66.82 24.78
C GLN A 330 25.33 -67.84 25.74
N GLN A 331 24.09 -67.61 26.19
CA GLN A 331 23.37 -68.57 27.02
C GLN A 331 23.06 -69.88 26.29
N GLN A 332 22.69 -69.82 25.00
CA GLN A 332 22.48 -71.02 24.18
C GLN A 332 23.78 -71.81 23.96
N GLN A 333 24.91 -71.13 23.74
CA GLN A 333 26.22 -71.79 23.63
C GLN A 333 26.64 -72.44 24.96
N GLN A 334 26.39 -71.79 26.11
CA GLN A 334 26.64 -72.39 27.42
C GLN A 334 25.73 -73.60 27.71
N GLN A 335 24.45 -73.55 27.31
CA GLN A 335 23.54 -74.70 27.44
C GLN A 335 23.94 -75.86 26.52
N GLN A 336 24.43 -75.60 25.31
CA GLN A 336 24.97 -76.65 24.42
C GLN A 336 26.26 -77.28 24.97
N GLN A 337 27.13 -76.51 25.63
CA GLN A 337 28.30 -77.07 26.32
C GLN A 337 27.92 -77.90 27.55
N GLN A 338 26.92 -77.49 28.33
CA GLN A 338 26.42 -78.27 29.47
C GLN A 338 25.68 -79.55 29.05
N SER A 339 24.97 -79.56 27.92
CA SER A 339 24.30 -80.76 27.40
C SER A 339 25.27 -81.79 26.77
N GLN A 340 26.47 -81.36 26.35
CA GLN A 340 27.55 -82.29 25.97
C GLN A 340 28.30 -82.87 27.18
N GLN A 341 28.35 -82.17 28.32
CA GLN A 341 28.96 -82.70 29.56
C GLN A 341 28.01 -83.54 30.43
N SER A 342 26.69 -83.40 30.29
CA SER A 342 25.69 -84.16 31.07
C SER A 342 25.34 -85.54 30.49
N SER A 343 26.05 -86.01 29.46
CA SER A 343 26.00 -87.41 29.00
C SER A 343 27.00 -88.34 29.72
N GLN A 344 27.80 -87.82 30.66
CA GLN A 344 28.70 -88.61 31.50
C GLN A 344 28.73 -88.07 32.94
N SER A 345 27.70 -88.37 33.74
CA SER A 345 27.83 -88.70 35.17
C SER A 345 26.47 -88.76 35.86
N SER A 346 26.14 -89.98 36.30
CA SER A 346 24.94 -90.38 37.00
C SER A 346 25.15 -90.31 38.53
N HIS A 347 24.09 -89.93 39.27
CA HIS A 347 23.85 -90.11 40.73
C HIS A 347 24.66 -89.19 41.68
N HIS A 348 24.15 -88.55 42.75
CA HIS A 348 23.08 -88.84 43.72
C HIS A 348 22.51 -87.54 44.39
N HIS A 349 21.27 -87.65 44.91
CA HIS A 349 20.58 -86.99 46.04
C HIS A 349 20.86 -85.53 46.49
N HIS A 350 19.81 -84.68 46.49
CA HIS A 350 19.10 -84.20 47.70
C HIS A 350 17.96 -83.19 47.36
N SER A 351 16.88 -83.20 48.14
CA SER A 351 15.87 -82.12 48.33
C SER A 351 16.07 -81.56 49.76
N PRO A 352 15.59 -80.36 50.19
CA PRO A 352 14.31 -79.72 49.80
C PRO A 352 14.24 -78.16 49.81
N SER A 353 13.02 -77.63 49.54
CA SER A 353 12.43 -76.34 50.01
C SER A 353 12.93 -75.03 49.38
N ASN A 354 12.20 -73.90 49.31
CA ASN A 354 10.78 -73.49 49.34
C ASN A 354 10.85 -71.95 49.17
N GLN A 355 9.99 -71.34 48.33
CA GLN A 355 9.64 -69.88 48.31
C GLN A 355 10.81 -68.88 48.07
N GLN A 356 10.68 -67.79 47.29
CA GLN A 356 9.60 -66.82 47.28
C GLN A 356 9.73 -65.93 46.02
N SER A 357 8.58 -65.66 45.43
CA SER A 357 8.28 -64.70 44.39
C SER A 357 8.52 -63.24 44.82
N SER A 358 9.13 -62.42 43.96
CA SER A 358 8.87 -60.98 43.91
C SER A 358 8.74 -60.54 42.46
N HIS A 359 7.49 -60.31 42.07
CA HIS A 359 7.07 -59.83 40.77
C HIS A 359 6.66 -58.36 40.94
N LEU A 360 7.24 -57.50 40.09
CA LEU A 360 6.79 -56.17 39.65
C LEU A 360 6.59 -55.06 40.70
N GLU A 361 7.10 -53.86 40.40
CA GLU A 361 6.20 -52.85 39.82
C GLU A 361 6.91 -51.69 39.09
N ARG A 362 6.24 -51.29 38.02
CA ARG A 362 6.44 -50.13 37.16
C ARG A 362 5.97 -48.89 37.93
N SER A 363 6.70 -47.78 37.82
CA SER A 363 6.17 -46.47 38.17
C SER A 363 6.42 -45.53 36.99
N ALA A 364 5.32 -45.11 36.36
CA ALA A 364 5.29 -43.99 35.44
C ALA A 364 5.43 -42.69 36.25
N SER A 365 6.24 -41.75 35.74
CA SER A 365 6.21 -40.37 36.20
C SER A 365 6.09 -39.46 34.98
N THR A 366 4.99 -38.73 34.96
CA THR A 366 4.73 -37.55 34.14
C THR A 366 5.63 -36.41 34.60
N ASP A 367 6.09 -35.58 33.66
CA ASP A 367 6.00 -34.12 33.79
C ASP A 367 6.18 -33.47 32.42
N THR A 368 5.21 -32.64 32.07
CA THR A 368 5.19 -31.76 30.89
C THR A 368 4.91 -30.39 31.46
N GLU A 369 5.91 -29.52 31.43
CA GLU A 369 5.75 -28.10 31.77
C GLU A 369 6.15 -27.31 30.52
N TYR A 370 5.17 -26.62 29.93
CA TYR A 370 5.36 -25.68 28.83
C TYR A 370 5.71 -24.31 29.42
N ALA A 371 6.74 -23.68 28.84
CA ALA A 371 6.98 -22.23 28.88
C ALA A 371 7.18 -21.74 27.45
#